data_AF-A0A381XL86-F1
#
_entry.id   AF-A0A381XL86-F1
#
_cell.length_a   1.000
_cell.length_b   1.000
_cell.length_c   1.000
_cell.angle_alpha   90.00
_cell.angle_beta   90.00
_cell.angle_gamma   90.00
#
_symmetry.space_group_name_H-M   'P 1'
#
loop_
_entity.id
_entity.type
_entity.pdbx_description
1 polymer ?
#
loop_
_entity_poly.entity_id
_entity_poly.type
_entity_poly.pdbx_seq_one_letter_code
_entity_poly.pdbx_strand_id
1 'polypeptide(L)' 'MREKLLEAFKSHATGMISKHVANVEVFLASPVGVAEHPDTIDTIEKELENIAHWHDMLEMSEKYF' A
#
# COMPACT_ATOMS: atom_id res chain seq x y z
N MET A 1 26.17 -5.61 -3.67
CA MET A 1 25.02 -5.74 -4.60
C MET A 1 23.79 -6.28 -3.90
N ARG A 2 23.87 -7.43 -3.18
CA ARG A 2 22.76 -7.99 -2.40
C ARG A 2 22.07 -6.98 -1.48
N GLU A 3 22.83 -6.32 -0.60
CA GLU A 3 22.27 -5.35 0.36
C GLU A 3 21.52 -4.20 -0.33
N LYS A 4 22.11 -3.61 -1.37
CA LYS A 4 21.46 -2.56 -2.17
C LYS A 4 20.14 -3.01 -2.80
N LEU A 5 20.05 -4.27 -3.24
CA LEU A 5 18.81 -4.81 -3.81
C LEU A 5 17.75 -5.02 -2.73
N LEU A 6 18.13 -5.52 -1.55
CA LEU A 6 17.22 -5.69 -0.42
C LEU A 6 16.73 -4.32 0.11
N GLU A 7 17.61 -3.34 0.21
CA GLU A 7 17.26 -1.98 0.61
C GLU A 7 16.31 -1.33 -0.40
N ALA A 8 16.59 -1.46 -1.71
CA ALA A 8 15.71 -0.96 -2.75
C ALA A 8 14.33 -1.64 -2.71
N PHE A 9 14.28 -2.95 -2.46
CA PHE A 9 13.02 -3.69 -2.31
C PHE A 9 12.21 -3.18 -1.10
N LYS A 10 12.85 -3.07 0.07
CA LYS A 10 12.20 -2.56 1.28
C LYS A 10 11.66 -1.15 1.08
N SER A 11 12.46 -0.27 0.48
CA SER A 11 12.04 1.10 0.16
C SER A 11 10.84 1.13 -0.80
N HIS A 12 10.80 0.25 -1.80
CA HIS A 12 9.68 0.14 -2.72
C HIS A 12 8.41 -0.33 -2.00
N ALA A 13 8.49 -1.42 -1.25
CA ALA A 13 7.36 -1.97 -0.51
C ALA A 13 6.78 -0.95 0.48
N THR A 14 7.62 -0.27 1.26
CA THR A 14 7.20 0.81 2.17
C THR A 14 6.54 1.98 1.42
N GLY A 15 7.07 2.35 0.25
CA GLY A 15 6.47 3.38 -0.59
C GLY A 15 5.08 2.99 -1.10
N MET A 16 4.90 1.73 -1.49
CA MET A 16 3.60 1.20 -1.92
C MET A 16 2.59 1.19 -0.78
N ILE A 17 2.98 0.72 0.41
CA ILE A 17 2.12 0.77 1.62
C ILE A 17 1.70 2.22 1.89
N SER A 18 2.66 3.15 1.92
CA SER A 18 2.40 4.57 2.21
C SER A 18 1.44 5.20 1.20
N LYS A 19 1.59 4.87 -0.09
CA LYS A 19 0.68 5.31 -1.15
C LYS A 19 -0.75 4.83 -0.89
N HIS A 20 -0.94 3.54 -0.65
CA HIS A 20 -2.27 2.97 -0.46
C HIS A 20 -2.92 3.46 0.83
N VAL A 21 -2.16 3.67 1.90
CA VAL A 21 -2.64 4.32 3.13
C VAL A 21 -3.12 5.75 2.84
N ALA A 22 -2.32 6.54 2.11
CA ALA A 22 -2.72 7.91 1.75
C ALA A 22 -4.02 7.94 0.91
N ASN A 23 -4.21 6.97 0.01
CA ASN A 23 -5.46 6.85 -0.74
C ASN A 23 -6.65 6.57 0.19
N VAL A 24 -6.52 5.64 1.14
CA VAL A 24 -7.57 5.36 2.14
C VAL A 24 -7.91 6.61 2.94
N GLU A 25 -6.92 7.36 3.43
CA GLU A 25 -7.14 8.62 4.16
C GLU A 25 -7.89 9.66 3.32
N VAL A 26 -7.58 9.77 2.02
CA VAL A 26 -8.32 10.65 1.11
C VAL A 26 -9.79 10.24 1.00
N PHE A 27 -10.08 8.95 0.84
CA PHE A 27 -11.46 8.45 0.77
C PHE A 27 -12.21 8.63 2.10
N LEU A 28 -11.55 8.46 3.24
CA LEU A 28 -12.13 8.68 4.57
C LEU A 28 -12.39 10.17 4.86
N ALA A 29 -11.48 11.06 4.45
CA ALA A 29 -11.59 12.50 4.71
C ALA A 29 -12.52 13.22 3.72
N SER A 30 -12.67 12.72 2.50
CA SER A 30 -13.44 13.38 1.44
C SER A 30 -14.09 12.35 0.50
N PRO A 31 -15.19 11.71 0.93
CA PRO A 31 -15.88 10.69 0.14
C PRO A 31 -16.49 11.22 -1.17
N VAL A 32 -16.57 12.55 -1.35
CA VAL A 32 -17.14 13.21 -2.52
C VAL A 32 -16.03 13.97 -3.24
N GLY A 33 -15.43 13.38 -4.27
CA GLY A 33 -14.54 14.12 -5.17
C GLY A 33 -13.46 13.34 -5.93
N VAL A 34 -13.15 12.10 -5.55
CA VAL A 34 -12.10 11.32 -6.23
C VAL A 34 -12.72 10.26 -7.12
N ALA A 35 -13.06 10.71 -8.34
CA ALA A 35 -13.66 9.92 -9.41
C ALA A 35 -15.05 9.35 -9.08
N GLU A 36 -15.83 9.13 -10.13
CA GLU A 36 -17.16 8.51 -10.05
C GLU A 36 -17.04 7.01 -9.71
N HIS A 37 -16.44 6.69 -8.56
CA HIS A 37 -16.56 5.36 -7.98
C HIS A 37 -17.84 5.34 -7.15
N PRO A 38 -18.89 4.64 -7.61
CA PRO A 38 -20.17 4.58 -6.90
C PRO A 38 -20.05 3.87 -5.55
N ASP A 39 -18.94 3.16 -5.30
CA ASP A 39 -18.71 2.39 -4.09
C ASP A 39 -17.37 2.75 -3.42
N THR A 40 -17.45 3.62 -2.41
CA THR A 40 -16.33 4.06 -1.59
C THR A 40 -15.75 2.92 -0.75
N ILE A 41 -16.57 1.97 -0.30
CA ILE A 41 -16.12 0.87 0.55
C ILE A 41 -15.35 -0.16 -0.28
N ASP A 42 -15.88 -0.58 -1.43
CA ASP A 42 -15.18 -1.48 -2.35
C ASP A 42 -13.80 -0.93 -2.76
N THR A 43 -13.69 0.39 -2.88
CA THR A 43 -12.42 1.05 -3.21
C THR A 43 -11.45 1.01 -2.04
N ILE A 44 -11.90 1.30 -0.82
CA ILE A 44 -11.09 1.18 0.40
C ILE A 44 -10.62 -0.27 0.60
N GLU A 45 -11.48 -1.26 0.35
CA GLU A 45 -11.12 -2.68 0.46
C GLU A 45 -9.98 -3.05 -0.49
N LYS A 46 -10.03 -2.62 -1.75
CA LYS A 46 -8.93 -2.83 -2.70
C LYS A 46 -7.63 -2.16 -2.27
N GLU A 47 -7.69 -0.96 -1.71
CA GLU A 47 -6.50 -0.30 -1.17
C GLU A 47 -5.92 -1.06 0.03
N LEU A 48 -6.78 -1.60 0.92
CA LEU A 48 -6.36 -2.44 2.05
C LEU A 48 -5.78 -3.79 1.61
N GLU A 49 -6.31 -4.43 0.57
CA GLU A 49 -5.73 -5.64 -0.03
C GLU A 49 -4.31 -5.38 -0.53
N ASN A 50 -4.07 -4.24 -1.17
CA ASN A 50 -2.73 -3.86 -1.60
C ASN A 50 -1.79 -3.60 -0.40
N ILE A 51 -2.29 -2.95 0.66
CA ILE A 51 -1.51 -2.76 1.89
C ILE A 51 -1.10 -4.11 2.48
N ALA A 52 -2.05 -5.05 2.61
CA ALA A 52 -1.78 -6.39 3.11
C ALA A 52 -0.72 -7.11 2.26
N HIS A 53 -0.88 -7.09 0.93
CA HIS A 53 0.07 -7.70 0.01
C HIS A 53 1.51 -7.16 0.20
N TRP A 54 1.68 -5.84 0.22
CA TRP A 54 3.02 -5.24 0.35
C TRP A 54 3.59 -5.39 1.76
N HIS A 55 2.75 -5.38 2.78
CA HIS A 55 3.16 -5.64 4.16
C HIS A 55 3.69 -7.07 4.32
N ASP A 56 2.97 -8.07 3.81
CA ASP A 56 3.42 -9.47 3.84
C ASP A 56 4.76 -9.64 3.11
N MET A 57 4.89 -9.01 1.94
CA MET A 57 6.14 -9.05 1.16
C MET A 57 7.31 -8.38 1.90
N LEU A 58 7.06 -7.26 2.58
CA LEU A 58 8.06 -6.59 3.41
C LEU A 58 8.47 -7.48 4.58
N GLU A 59 7.52 -8.04 5.32
CA GLU A 59 7.77 -8.94 6.45
C GLU A 59 8.58 -10.17 6.01
N MET A 60 8.22 -10.81 4.89
CA MET A 60 8.96 -11.95 4.36
C MET A 60 10.38 -11.56 3.96
N SER A 61 10.58 -10.35 3.43
CA SER A 61 11.92 -9.86 3.09
C SER A 61 12.80 -9.68 4.33
N GLU A 62 12.23 -9.22 5.45
CA GLU A 62 12.94 -9.03 6.71
C GLU A 62 13.18 -10.34 7.45
N LYS A 63 12.25 -11.29 7.33
CA LYS A 63 12.32 -12.59 7.99
C LYS A 63 13.39 -13.51 7.39
N TYR A 64 13.58 -13.49 6.07
CA TYR A 64 14.42 -14.46 5.37
C TYR A 64 15.71 -13.89 4.77
N PHE A 65 15.86 -12.57 4.60
CA PHE A 65 16.97 -11.99 3.85
C PHE A 65 17.70 -10.85 4.54
#